data_AF-A0A839EVZ4-F1
#
_entry.id   AF-A0A839EVZ4-F1
#
_cell.length_a   1.000
_cell.length_b   1.000
_cell.length_c   1.000
_cell.angle_alpha   90.00
_cell.angle_beta   90.00
_cell.angle_gamma   90.00
#
_symmetry.space_group_name_H-M   'P 1'
#
loop_
_entity.id
_entity.type
_entity.pdbx_description
1 polymer ?
#
loop_
_entity_poly.entity_id
_entity_poly.type
_entity_poly.pdbx_seq_one_letter_code
_entity_poly.pdbx_strand_id
1 'polypeptide(L)'
;MVLVTPPKRTEPYPDRDIDCEEAIEPRFFEYLANVDLTIFWETYLRNDLVSEAKAAGWGQEEVQLAIRRLSTAYELMLNDIDI
;
A
#
# COMPACT_ATOMS: atom_id res chain seq x y z
N MET A 1 14.51 -3.59 -5.48
CA MET A 1 14.20 -2.22 -5.00
C MET A 1 13.08 -1.71 -5.86
N VAL A 2 11.85 -2.13 -5.54
CA VAL A 2 10.68 -1.50 -6.11
C VAL A 2 10.52 -0.14 -5.44
N LEU A 3 9.95 0.85 -6.11
CA LEU A 3 9.65 2.17 -5.56
C LEU A 3 8.17 2.47 -5.81
N VAL A 4 7.53 3.22 -4.91
CA VAL A 4 6.18 3.74 -5.18
C VAL A 4 6.25 4.65 -6.40
N THR A 5 5.51 4.33 -7.45
CA THR A 5 5.47 5.16 -8.66
C THR A 5 4.78 6.50 -8.37
N PRO A 6 5.27 7.62 -8.91
CA PRO A 6 4.63 8.93 -8.70
C PRO A 6 3.26 9.01 -9.39
N PRO A 7 2.37 9.93 -8.95
CA PRO A 7 1.08 10.13 -9.58
C PRO A 7 1.20 10.65 -11.01
N LYS A 8 0.22 10.29 -11.85
CA LYS A 8 0.17 10.73 -13.27
C LYS A 8 0.04 12.24 -13.42
N ARG A 9 -0.61 12.90 -12.46
CA ARG A 9 -0.86 14.35 -12.40
C ARG A 9 -0.80 14.82 -10.96
N THR A 10 -0.48 16.08 -10.73
CA THR A 10 -0.46 16.69 -9.38
C THR A 10 -1.86 17.11 -8.91
N GLU A 11 -2.76 17.44 -9.83
CA GLU A 11 -4.13 17.82 -9.52
C GLU A 11 -5.01 16.59 -9.19
N PRO A 12 -6.13 16.76 -8.46
CA PRO A 12 -7.12 15.71 -8.30
C PRO A 12 -7.67 15.23 -9.66
N TYR A 13 -7.84 13.91 -9.80
CA TYR A 13 -8.47 13.29 -10.96
C TYR A 13 -9.32 12.09 -10.54
N PRO A 14 -10.32 11.66 -11.34
CA PRO A 14 -11.34 10.71 -10.89
C PRO A 14 -10.81 9.39 -10.34
N ASP A 15 -9.76 8.82 -10.95
CA ASP A 15 -9.23 7.49 -10.59
C ASP A 15 -7.94 7.58 -9.75
N ARG A 16 -7.74 8.69 -9.06
CA ARG A 16 -6.48 8.96 -8.34
C ARG A 16 -6.27 8.04 -7.15
N ASP A 17 -7.33 7.63 -6.47
CA ASP A 17 -7.27 6.65 -5.38
C ASP A 17 -6.89 5.26 -5.89
N ILE A 18 -7.45 4.86 -7.04
CA ILE A 18 -7.12 3.58 -7.72
C ILE A 18 -5.66 3.59 -8.18
N ASP A 19 -5.22 4.66 -8.84
CA ASP A 19 -3.82 4.78 -9.29
C ASP A 19 -2.83 4.77 -8.11
N CYS A 20 -3.22 5.36 -6.97
CA CYS A 20 -2.40 5.33 -5.74
C CYS A 20 -2.28 3.90 -5.19
N GLU A 21 -3.38 3.14 -5.25
CA GLU A 21 -3.43 1.73 -4.86
C GLU A 21 -2.48 0.89 -5.74
N GLU A 22 -2.58 1.01 -7.06
CA GLU A 22 -1.67 0.34 -8.02
C GLU A 22 -0.21 0.74 -7.81
N ALA A 23 0.06 1.99 -7.44
CA ALA A 23 1.42 2.48 -7.18
C ALA A 23 2.05 1.90 -5.91
N ILE A 24 1.23 1.64 -4.89
CA ILE A 24 1.66 1.14 -3.57
C ILE A 24 1.75 -0.39 -3.56
N GLU A 25 0.86 -1.06 -4.27
CA GLU A 25 0.71 -2.52 -4.28
C GLU A 25 2.04 -3.29 -4.43
N PRO A 26 2.94 -2.96 -5.37
CA PRO A 26 4.20 -3.67 -5.51
C PRO A 26 5.10 -3.57 -4.28
N ARG A 27 5.13 -2.39 -3.63
CA ARG A 27 5.89 -2.18 -2.39
C ARG A 27 5.26 -2.92 -1.24
N PHE A 28 3.93 -2.86 -1.13
CA PHE A 28 3.18 -3.57 -0.11
C PHE A 28 3.50 -5.07 -0.12
N PHE A 29 3.48 -5.72 -1.29
CA PHE A 29 3.84 -7.14 -1.40
C PHE A 29 5.33 -7.41 -1.16
N GLU A 30 6.24 -6.51 -1.58
CA GLU A 30 7.67 -6.64 -1.24
C GLU A 30 7.88 -6.60 0.28
N TYR A 31 7.16 -5.76 1.01
CA TYR A 31 7.19 -5.78 2.47
C TYR A 31 6.67 -7.10 3.03
N LEU A 32 5.50 -7.58 2.60
CA LEU A 32 4.93 -8.84 3.07
C LEU A 32 5.87 -10.03 2.83
N ALA A 33 6.56 -10.07 1.69
CA ALA A 33 7.51 -11.14 1.37
C ALA A 33 8.79 -11.12 2.22
N ASN A 34 9.16 -9.95 2.76
CA ASN A 34 10.39 -9.77 3.54
C ASN A 34 10.16 -9.72 5.06
N VAL A 35 8.91 -9.72 5.51
CA VAL A 35 8.56 -9.69 6.94
C VAL A 35 8.29 -11.13 7.43
N ASP A 36 9.01 -11.54 8.46
CA ASP A 36 8.70 -12.76 9.21
C ASP A 36 7.34 -12.56 9.92
N LEU A 37 6.34 -13.34 9.54
CA LEU A 37 4.91 -13.14 9.82
C LEU A 37 4.52 -13.25 11.30
N THR A 38 5.46 -13.28 12.23
CA THR A 38 5.23 -13.71 13.61
C THR A 38 5.01 -12.58 14.63
N ILE A 39 5.29 -11.29 14.34
CA ILE A 39 5.13 -10.24 15.37
C ILE A 39 4.71 -8.85 14.82
N PHE A 40 3.54 -8.35 15.28
CA PHE A 40 3.15 -6.93 15.48
C PHE A 40 3.82 -5.87 14.56
N TRP A 41 3.53 -5.86 13.25
CA TRP A 41 4.17 -4.94 12.29
C TRP A 41 3.24 -4.00 11.51
N GLU A 42 1.91 -4.07 11.72
CA GLU A 42 0.94 -3.31 10.92
C GLU A 42 1.19 -1.78 10.95
N THR A 43 1.63 -1.26 12.10
CA THR A 43 1.94 0.17 12.26
C THR A 43 3.22 0.58 11.54
N TYR A 44 4.25 -0.27 11.53
CA TYR A 44 5.55 0.07 10.93
C TYR A 44 5.50 0.02 9.40
N LEU A 45 4.91 -1.04 8.84
CA LEU A 45 4.68 -1.15 7.39
C LEU A 45 3.85 0.03 6.88
N ARG A 46 2.80 0.39 7.61
CA ARG A 46 1.95 1.54 7.27
C ARG A 46 2.72 2.85 7.26
N ASN A 47 3.56 3.10 8.28
CA ASN A 47 4.32 4.35 8.36
C ASN A 47 5.36 4.49 7.24
N ASP A 48 6.06 3.40 6.92
CA ASP A 48 7.07 3.43 5.85
C ASP A 48 6.43 3.62 4.48
N LEU A 49 5.36 2.87 4.16
CA LEU A 49 4.64 3.04 2.89
C LEU A 49 4.01 4.43 2.77
N VAL A 50 3.47 4.99 3.86
CA VAL A 50 2.98 6.37 3.89
C VAL A 50 4.10 7.36 3.59
N SER A 51 5.27 7.18 4.22
CA SER A 51 6.43 8.04 4.00
C SER A 51 6.91 7.98 2.54
N GLU A 52 7.07 6.78 1.98
CA GLU A 52 7.51 6.58 0.60
C GLU A 52 6.53 7.17 -0.41
N ALA A 53 5.23 6.89 -0.25
CA ALA A 53 4.22 7.40 -1.18
C ALA A 53 4.09 8.93 -1.10
N LYS A 54 4.21 9.53 0.09
CA LYS A 54 4.26 10.99 0.23
C LYS A 54 5.50 11.58 -0.44
N ALA A 55 6.65 10.93 -0.33
CA ALA A 55 7.87 11.34 -1.04
C ALA A 55 7.72 11.25 -2.57
N ALA A 56 6.91 10.30 -3.06
CA ALA A 56 6.56 10.18 -4.47
C ALA A 56 5.49 11.19 -4.94
N GLY A 57 4.86 11.94 -4.04
CA GLY A 57 3.87 12.99 -4.36
C GLY A 57 2.41 12.59 -4.14
N TRP A 58 2.13 11.46 -3.48
CA TRP A 58 0.77 11.03 -3.15
C TRP A 58 0.20 11.75 -1.92
N GLY A 59 -1.12 11.94 -1.92
CA GLY A 59 -1.84 12.51 -0.78
C GLY A 59 -1.93 11.51 0.37
N GLN A 60 -1.83 11.98 1.62
CA GLN A 60 -1.87 11.10 2.79
C GLN A 60 -3.17 10.29 2.90
N GLU A 61 -4.32 10.91 2.59
CA GLU A 61 -5.62 10.24 2.64
C GLU A 61 -5.74 9.13 1.59
N GLU A 62 -5.24 9.38 0.38
CA GLU A 62 -5.21 8.42 -0.74
C GLU A 62 -4.37 7.20 -0.36
N VAL A 63 -3.19 7.44 0.20
CA VAL A 63 -2.26 6.39 0.64
C VAL A 63 -2.84 5.55 1.77
N GLN A 64 -3.49 6.18 2.76
CA GLN A 64 -4.12 5.44 3.84
C GLN A 64 -5.28 4.57 3.36
N LEU A 65 -6.07 5.07 2.42
CA LEU A 65 -7.15 4.30 1.79
C LEU A 65 -6.61 3.10 1.02
N ALA A 66 -5.58 3.31 0.19
CA ALA A 66 -4.90 2.26 -0.57
C ALA A 66 -4.35 1.15 0.35
N ILE A 67 -3.58 1.51 1.38
CA ILE A 67 -3.04 0.53 2.35
C ILE A 67 -4.17 -0.24 3.02
N ARG A 68 -5.26 0.44 3.42
CA ARG A 68 -6.41 -0.23 4.05
C ARG A 68 -7.04 -1.27 3.11
N ARG A 69 -7.27 -0.91 1.85
CA ARG A 69 -7.85 -1.82 0.85
C ARG A 69 -6.96 -3.03 0.59
N LEU A 70 -5.66 -2.80 0.40
CA LEU A 70 -4.67 -3.86 0.19
C LEU A 70 -4.56 -4.80 1.39
N SER A 71 -4.53 -4.27 2.62
CA SER A 71 -4.57 -5.08 3.85
C SER A 71 -5.82 -5.95 3.91
N THR A 72 -7.00 -5.38 3.67
CA THR A 72 -8.26 -6.14 3.68
C THR A 72 -8.30 -7.21 2.58
N ALA A 73 -7.85 -6.89 1.36
CA ALA A 73 -7.77 -7.86 0.27
C ALA A 73 -6.83 -9.03 0.61
N TYR A 74 -5.69 -8.73 1.22
CA TYR A 74 -4.73 -9.74 1.66
C TYR A 74 -5.25 -10.61 2.80
N GLU A 75 -5.92 -10.02 3.80
CA GLU A 75 -6.58 -10.76 4.88
C GLU A 75 -7.65 -11.72 4.34
N LEU A 76 -8.47 -11.28 3.39
CA LEU A 76 -9.47 -12.14 2.74
C LEU A 76 -8.80 -13.29 1.98
N MET A 77 -7.73 -13.01 1.23
CA MET A 77 -6.97 -14.05 0.52
C MET A 77 -6.39 -15.08 1.48
N LEU A 78 -5.87 -14.66 2.63
CA LEU A 78 -5.35 -15.58 3.64
C LEU A 78 -6.46 -16.46 4.23
N ASN A 79 -7.62 -15.89 4.53
CA ASN A 79 -8.76 -16.62 5.10
C ASN A 79 -9.40 -17.61 4.11
N ASP A 80 -9.35 -17.34 2.80
CA ASP A 80 -9.85 -18.25 1.76
C ASP A 80 -8.95 -19.49 1.54
N ILE A 81 -7.70 -19.46 2.00
CA ILE A 81 -6.74 -20.58 1.86
C ILE A 81 -6.90 -21.64 2.98
N ASP A 82 -7.67 -21.34 4.03
CA ASP A 82 -7.93 -22.22 5.19
C ASP A 82 -9.06 -23.29 4.96
N ILE A 83 -9.29 -23.75 3.72
CA ILE A 83 -10.28 -24.82 3.38
C ILE A 83 -9.61 -26.08 2.84
#